data_AF-A0A948RFU3-F1
#
_entry.id   AF-A0A948RFU3-F1
#
_cell.length_a   1.000
_cell.length_b   1.000
_cell.length_c   1.000
_cell.angle_alpha   90.00
_cell.angle_beta   90.00
_cell.angle_gamma   90.00
#
_symmetry.space_group_name_H-M   'P 1'
#
loop_
_entity.id
_entity.type
_entity.pdbx_description
1 polymer ?
#
loop_
_entity_poly.entity_id
_entity_poly.type
_entity_poly.pdbx_seq_one_letter_code
_entity_poly.pdbx_strand_id
1 'polypeptide(L)' 'MSVTVAQMSRDELKEMIAVTVEQKLLELLGDPDEGLAIRKSVRERLLHQKKAVAAGERGEPFEDVARRLGLE' A
#
# COMPACT_ATOMS: atom_id res chain seq x y z
N MET A 1 16.32 0.39 26.39
CA MET A 1 17.28 -0.72 26.17
C MET A 1 17.24 -1.03 24.69
N SER A 2 18.35 -0.87 23.98
CA SER A 2 18.44 -1.28 22.57
C SER A 2 18.69 -2.79 22.50
N VAL A 3 17.89 -3.51 21.71
CA VAL A 3 18.14 -4.93 21.43
C VAL A 3 19.35 -5.01 20.51
N THR A 4 20.36 -5.78 20.92
CA THR A 4 21.56 -6.01 20.10
C THR A 4 21.32 -7.17 19.14
N VAL A 5 22.01 -7.19 18.00
CA VAL A 5 21.91 -8.29 17.03
C VAL A 5 22.20 -9.65 17.68
N ALA A 6 23.12 -9.68 18.65
CA ALA A 6 23.47 -10.89 19.40
C ALA A 6 22.33 -11.45 20.27
N GLN A 7 21.32 -10.65 20.57
CA GLN A 7 20.15 -11.05 21.35
C GLN A 7 18.98 -11.54 20.49
N MET A 8 19.10 -11.46 19.16
CA MET A 8 18.06 -11.94 18.25
C MET A 8 18.06 -13.47 18.18
N SER A 9 16.86 -14.03 18.10
CA SER A 9 16.66 -15.41 17.70
C SER A 9 17.09 -15.62 16.24
N ARG A 10 17.26 -16.89 15.87
CA ARG A 10 17.62 -17.27 14.50
C ARG A 10 16.57 -16.81 13.48
N ASP A 11 15.30 -16.84 13.85
CA ASP A 11 14.21 -16.48 12.94
C ASP A 11 14.12 -14.96 12.76
N GLU A 12 14.30 -14.19 13.84
CA GLU A 12 14.41 -12.73 13.74
C GLU A 12 15.60 -12.29 12.88
N LEU A 13 16.75 -12.97 13.00
CA LEU A 13 17.92 -12.66 12.17
C LEU A 13 17.66 -12.98 10.70
N LYS A 14 17.02 -14.12 10.39
CA LYS A 14 16.64 -14.47 9.02
C LYS A 14 15.66 -13.46 8.43
N GLU A 15 14.68 -13.05 9.20
CA GLU A 15 13.69 -12.05 8.77
C GLU A 15 14.36 -10.71 8.47
N MET A 16 15.24 -10.23 9.37
CA MET A 16 16.01 -9.00 9.13
C MET A 16 16.80 -9.08 7.81
N ILE A 17 17.49 -10.20 7.57
CA ILE A 17 18.25 -10.41 6.34
C ILE A 17 17.33 -10.44 5.13
N ALA A 18 16.19 -11.14 5.20
CA ALA A 18 15.23 -11.23 4.10
C ALA A 18 14.71 -9.84 3.69
N VAL A 19 14.27 -9.04 4.66
CA VAL A 19 13.80 -7.67 4.44
C VAL A 19 14.93 -6.80 3.85
N THR A 20 16.15 -6.92 4.37
CA THR A 20 17.30 -6.15 3.86
C THR A 20 17.63 -6.53 2.42
N VAL A 21 17.57 -7.81 2.08
CA VAL A 21 17.82 -8.30 0.72
C VAL A 21 16.71 -7.83 -0.22
N GLU A 22 15.44 -7.95 0.16
CA GLU A 22 14.30 -7.46 -0.63
C GLU A 22 14.43 -5.97 -0.91
N GLN A 23 14.76 -5.17 0.11
CA GLN A 23 15.02 -3.74 -0.07
C GLN A 23 16.14 -3.49 -1.09
N LYS A 24 17.27 -4.22 -1.00
CA LYS A 24 18.37 -4.05 -1.94
C LYS A 24 18.03 -4.50 -3.35
N LEU A 25 17.20 -5.52 -3.50
CA LEU A 25 16.72 -5.95 -4.81
C LEU A 25 15.83 -4.88 -5.45
N LEU A 26 14.90 -4.28 -4.69
CA LEU A 26 14.07 -3.17 -5.17
C LEU A 26 14.91 -1.93 -5.53
N GLU A 27 15.91 -1.59 -4.71
CA GLU A 27 16.83 -0.47 -5.01
C GLU A 27 17.65 -0.70 -6.28
N LEU A 28 18.06 -1.95 -6.56
CA LEU A 28 18.91 -2.27 -7.71
C LEU A 28 18.12 -2.51 -9.00
N LEU A 29 16.96 -3.13 -8.90
CA LEU A 29 16.16 -3.56 -10.06
C LEU A 29 15.00 -2.60 -10.38
N GLY A 30 14.64 -1.73 -9.43
CA GLY A 30 13.51 -0.81 -9.56
C GLY A 30 12.15 -1.48 -9.35
N ASP A 31 11.08 -0.71 -9.61
CA ASP A 31 9.73 -1.26 -9.64
C ASP A 31 9.55 -2.05 -10.94
N PRO A 32 9.25 -3.36 -10.87
CA PRO A 32 9.06 -4.18 -12.07
C PRO A 32 7.89 -3.70 -12.95
N ASP A 33 6.94 -2.96 -12.38
CA ASP A 33 5.81 -2.38 -13.09
C ASP A 33 6.08 -0.94 -13.60
N GLU A 34 7.27 -0.38 -13.35
CA GLU A 34 7.62 0.97 -13.77
C GLU A 34 7.52 1.13 -15.29
N GLY A 35 6.81 2.18 -15.73
CA GLY A 35 6.60 2.46 -17.14
C GLY A 35 5.57 1.57 -17.85
N LEU A 36 5.01 0.55 -17.18
CA LEU A 36 3.92 -0.25 -17.76
C LEU A 36 2.61 0.54 -17.83
N ALA A 37 1.90 0.37 -18.94
CA ALA A 37 0.57 0.96 -19.09
C ALA A 37 -0.48 0.16 -18.30
N ILE A 38 -1.40 0.86 -17.65
CA ILE A 38 -2.56 0.25 -17.01
C ILE A 38 -3.37 -0.51 -18.08
N ARG A 39 -3.66 -1.79 -17.81
CA ARG A 39 -4.52 -2.62 -18.67
C ARG A 39 -5.85 -1.92 -18.94
N LYS A 40 -6.32 -1.95 -20.19
CA LYS A 40 -7.56 -1.29 -20.63
C LYS A 40 -8.76 -1.61 -19.72
N SER A 41 -8.94 -2.87 -19.34
CA SER A 41 -10.03 -3.32 -18.46
C SER A 41 -9.97 -2.69 -17.06
N VAL A 42 -8.77 -2.54 -16.50
CA VAL A 42 -8.57 -1.89 -15.20
C VAL A 42 -8.85 -0.40 -15.30
N ARG A 43 -8.35 0.26 -16.36
CA ARG A 43 -8.59 1.68 -16.61
C ARG A 43 -10.09 1.98 -16.75
N GLU A 44 -10.80 1.20 -17.56
CA GLU A 44 -12.25 1.38 -17.78
C GLU A 44 -13.04 1.21 -16.48
N ARG A 45 -12.71 0.19 -15.69
CA ARG A 45 -13.31 -0.01 -14.38
C ARG A 45 -13.07 1.20 -13.46
N LEU A 46 -11.84 1.69 -13.36
CA LEU A 46 -11.51 2.85 -12.53
C LEU A 46 -12.25 4.11 -12.96
N LEU A 47 -12.38 4.35 -14.26
CA LEU A 47 -13.16 5.48 -14.79
C LEU A 47 -14.64 5.38 -14.42
N HIS A 48 -15.23 4.18 -14.51
CA HIS A 48 -16.61 3.96 -14.09
C HIS A 48 -16.78 4.20 -12.58
N GLN A 49 -15.87 3.67 -11.76
CA GLN A 49 -15.90 3.89 -10.31
C GLN A 49 -15.79 5.37 -9.94
N LYS A 50 -14.89 6.11 -10.60
CA LYS A 50 -14.76 7.56 -10.41
C LYS A 50 -16.06 8.30 -10.70
N LYS A 51 -16.78 7.91 -11.76
CA LYS A 51 -18.09 8.49 -12.11
C LYS A 51 -19.16 8.17 -11.05
N ALA A 52 -19.24 6.92 -10.60
CA ALA A 52 -20.20 6.52 -9.56
C ALA A 52 -19.96 7.27 -8.24
N VAL A 53 -18.70 7.48 -7.86
CA VAL A 53 -18.35 8.30 -6.69
C VAL A 53 -18.77 9.76 -6.88
N ALA A 54 -18.46 10.36 -8.03
CA ALA A 54 -18.84 11.75 -8.33
C ALA A 54 -20.37 11.94 -8.40
N ALA A 55 -21.11 10.91 -8.79
CA ALA A 55 -22.57 10.90 -8.82
C ALA A 55 -23.21 10.63 -7.44
N GLY A 56 -22.41 10.32 -6.41
CA GLY A 56 -22.92 9.93 -5.08
C GLY A 56 -23.54 8.53 -5.03
N GLU A 57 -23.43 7.75 -6.10
CA GLU A 57 -23.92 6.37 -6.17
C GLU A 57 -23.03 5.39 -5.40
N ARG A 58 -21.78 5.81 -5.10
CA ARG A 58 -20.80 4.99 -4.40
C ARG A 58 -20.01 5.79 -3.37
N GLY A 59 -19.99 5.29 -2.15
CA GLY A 59 -19.27 5.90 -1.02
C GLY A 59 -20.17 6.81 -0.19
N GLU A 60 -19.61 7.35 0.88
CA GLU A 60 -20.24 8.32 1.77
C GLU A 60 -19.31 9.52 1.89
N PRO A 61 -19.83 10.77 1.97
CA PRO A 61 -19.01 11.95 2.20
C PRO A 61 -18.16 11.80 3.46
N PHE A 62 -16.89 12.21 3.38
CA PHE A 62 -15.96 12.11 4.50
C PHE A 62 -16.50 12.80 5.76
N GLU A 63 -17.09 13.98 5.62
CA GLU A 63 -17.67 14.76 6.73
C GLU A 63 -18.78 13.98 7.46
N ASP A 64 -19.64 13.28 6.72
CA ASP A 64 -20.73 12.49 7.31
C ASP A 64 -20.17 11.31 8.12
N VAL A 65 -19.10 10.69 7.61
CA VAL A 65 -18.39 9.62 8.32
C VAL A 65 -17.68 10.16 9.57
N ALA A 66 -16.99 11.31 9.47
CA ALA A 66 -16.26 11.92 10.57
C ALA A 66 -17.21 12.28 11.73
N ARG A 67 -18.37 12.88 11.41
CA ARG A 67 -19.42 13.18 12.41
C ARG A 67 -19.93 11.93 13.11
N ARG A 68 -20.28 10.90 12.33
CA ARG A 68 -20.80 9.64 12.89
C ARG A 68 -19.80 8.96 13.82
N LEU A 69 -18.51 9.11 13.56
CA LEU A 69 -17.43 8.52 14.36
C LEU A 69 -16.95 9.43 15.50
N GLY A 70 -17.45 10.67 15.61
CA GLY A 70 -17.03 11.62 16.64
C GLY A 70 -15.58 12.08 16.47
N LEU A 71 -15.12 12.21 15.22
CA LEU A 71 -13.75 12.60 14.86
C LEU A 71 -13.66 14.07 14.38
N GLU A 72 -14.73 14.85 14.56
CA GLU A 72 -14.76 16.31 14.28
C GLU A 72 -13.95 17.13 15.30
#